data_AF-A0AAD5G2D6-F1
#
_entry.id   AF-A0AAD5G2D6-F1
#
_cell.length_a   1.000
_cell.length_b   1.000
_cell.length_c   1.000
_cell.angle_alpha   90.00
_cell.angle_beta   90.00
_cell.angle_gamma   90.00
#
_symmetry.space_group_name_H-M   'P 1'
#
loop_
_entity.id
_entity.type
_entity.pdbx_description
1 polymer ?
#
loop_
_entity_poly.entity_id
_entity_poly.type
_entity_poly.pdbx_seq_one_letter_code
_entity_poly.pdbx_strand_id
1 'polypeptide(L)'
;MQEKDWLSLVAVHSDSWLLSVAFYFGARFGFGKSERKRLFQMINDLPTVFEVVTGAVKNPKNQVEYRNNGSKSKSSGKTQSRVSSESLPKGVKTTPPPKYDDESGEEEEDDEQGGTLCGACGDNYAADEFWICCDICERWFHGKCVKITPAKAEHIKQYKCPTCTTKRARLQI
;
A
#
# COMPACT_ATOMS: atom_id res chain seq x y z
N MET A 1 1.72 -28.20 -16.41
CA MET A 1 1.43 -27.57 -15.10
C MET A 1 -0.08 -27.60 -14.94
N GLN A 2 -0.63 -27.96 -13.76
CA GLN A 2 -2.08 -27.88 -13.55
C GLN A 2 -2.50 -26.42 -13.50
N GLU A 3 -3.72 -26.11 -13.93
CA GLU A 3 -4.24 -24.73 -13.97
C GLU A 3 -4.10 -24.02 -12.62
N LYS A 4 -4.47 -24.70 -11.53
CA LYS A 4 -4.32 -24.17 -10.16
C LYS A 4 -2.87 -23.84 -9.78
N ASP A 5 -1.90 -24.62 -10.27
CA ASP A 5 -0.48 -24.41 -9.96
C ASP A 5 0.06 -23.24 -10.79
N TRP A 6 -0.43 -23.08 -12.02
CA TRP A 6 -0.12 -21.94 -12.87
C TRP A 6 -0.69 -20.64 -12.31
N LEU A 7 -1.97 -20.63 -11.90
CA LEU A 7 -2.60 -19.48 -11.25
C LEU A 7 -1.89 -19.09 -9.94
N SER A 8 -1.49 -20.10 -9.15
CA SER A 8 -0.69 -19.88 -7.94
C SER A 8 0.65 -19.22 -8.24
N LEU A 9 1.34 -19.67 -9.29
CA LEU A 9 2.61 -19.08 -9.72
C LEU A 9 2.43 -17.62 -10.15
N VAL A 10 1.43 -17.35 -10.99
CA VAL A 10 1.09 -15.98 -11.43
C VAL A 10 0.79 -15.11 -10.21
N ALA A 11 0.00 -15.60 -9.26
CA ALA A 11 -0.35 -14.86 -8.05
C ALA A 11 0.87 -14.45 -7.21
N VAL A 12 1.85 -15.35 -7.01
CA VAL A 12 3.09 -15.03 -6.26
C VAL A 12 3.94 -13.97 -6.97
N HIS A 13 4.01 -14.04 -8.30
CA HIS A 13 4.71 -13.02 -9.09
C HIS A 13 3.99 -11.66 -9.04
N SER A 14 2.65 -11.66 -9.10
CA SER A 14 1.83 -10.46 -8.93
C SER A 14 2.01 -9.85 -7.55
N ASP A 15 1.99 -10.64 -6.47
CA ASP A 15 2.24 -10.17 -5.09
C ASP A 15 3.59 -9.44 -4.98
N SER A 16 4.64 -10.02 -5.57
CA SER A 16 5.98 -9.43 -5.59
C SER A 16 6.05 -8.14 -6.42
N TRP A 17 5.35 -8.11 -7.56
CA TRP A 17 5.29 -6.93 -8.42
C TRP A 17 4.56 -5.77 -7.75
N LEU A 18 3.41 -6.02 -7.12
CA LEU A 18 2.64 -5.01 -6.39
C LEU A 18 3.48 -4.40 -5.26
N LEU A 19 4.22 -5.23 -4.50
CA LEU A 19 5.12 -4.73 -3.47
C LEU A 19 6.24 -3.85 -4.08
N SER A 20 6.81 -4.24 -5.21
CA SER A 20 7.82 -3.45 -5.92
C SER A 20 7.26 -2.09 -6.36
N VAL A 21 6.09 -2.08 -7.01
CA VAL A 21 5.43 -0.86 -7.48
C VAL A 21 5.09 0.07 -6.31
N ALA A 22 4.53 -0.46 -5.22
CA ALA A 22 4.20 0.33 -4.04
C ALA A 22 5.44 1.02 -3.44
N PHE A 23 6.57 0.31 -3.33
CA PHE A 23 7.80 0.88 -2.79
C PHE A 23 8.56 1.77 -3.79
N TYR A 24 8.41 1.55 -5.09
CA TYR A 24 8.86 2.48 -6.13
C TYR A 24 8.18 3.84 -5.97
N PHE A 25 6.85 3.86 -5.86
CA PHE A 25 6.11 5.10 -5.62
C PHE A 25 6.42 5.69 -4.24
N GLY A 26 6.54 4.85 -3.21
CA GLY A 26 6.98 5.30 -1.89
C GLY A 26 8.32 6.05 -1.96
N ALA A 27 9.31 5.54 -2.70
CA ALA A 27 10.58 6.24 -2.89
C ALA A 27 10.40 7.56 -3.67
N ARG A 28 9.57 7.58 -4.72
CA ARG A 28 9.29 8.78 -5.54
C ARG A 28 8.55 9.87 -4.77
N PHE A 29 7.74 9.50 -3.78
CA PHE A 29 7.07 10.41 -2.84
C PHE A 29 7.92 10.75 -1.60
N GLY A 30 9.18 10.29 -1.54
CA GLY A 30 10.10 10.63 -0.45
C GLY A 30 9.83 9.89 0.86
N PHE A 31 9.21 8.70 0.83
CA PHE A 31 8.93 7.92 2.03
C PHE A 31 10.21 7.57 2.79
N GLY A 32 10.27 8.00 4.05
CA GLY A 32 11.29 7.64 5.01
C GLY A 32 11.03 6.28 5.67
N LYS A 33 11.78 5.98 6.72
CA LYS A 33 11.69 4.69 7.43
C LYS A 33 10.30 4.45 8.04
N SER A 34 9.70 5.49 8.62
CA SER A 34 8.37 5.44 9.24
C SER A 34 7.26 5.18 8.23
N GLU A 35 7.30 5.89 7.11
CA GLU A 35 6.29 5.83 6.05
C GLU A 35 6.34 4.48 5.34
N ARG A 36 7.55 3.98 5.03
CA ARG A 36 7.75 2.63 4.50
C ARG A 36 7.23 1.54 5.43
N LYS A 37 7.46 1.68 6.74
CA LYS A 37 6.93 0.73 7.74
C LYS A 37 5.40 0.76 7.79
N ARG A 38 4.80 1.95 7.74
CA ARG A 38 3.35 2.13 7.73
C ARG A 38 2.73 1.55 6.45
N LEU A 39 3.32 1.82 5.30
CA LEU A 39 2.90 1.27 4.01
C LEU A 39 2.93 -0.26 4.03
N PHE A 40 4.04 -0.85 4.50
CA PHE A 40 4.16 -2.29 4.64
C PHE A 40 3.08 -2.87 5.56
N GLN A 41 2.81 -2.24 6.70
CA GLN A 41 1.75 -2.71 7.60
C GLN A 41 0.39 -2.72 6.91
N MET A 42 0.03 -1.63 6.21
CA MET A 42 -1.25 -1.54 5.50
C MET A 42 -1.39 -2.60 4.39
N ILE A 43 -0.30 -2.90 3.67
CA ILE A 43 -0.29 -3.96 2.64
C ILE A 43 -0.49 -5.34 3.28
N ASN A 44 0.15 -5.63 4.42
CA ASN A 44 0.04 -6.93 5.10
C ASN A 44 -1.23 -7.11 5.92
N ASP A 45 -2.04 -6.05 6.12
CA ASP A 45 -3.37 -6.18 6.73
C ASP A 45 -4.39 -6.80 5.74
N LEU A 46 -4.00 -6.98 4.48
CA LEU A 46 -4.77 -7.64 3.43
C LEU A 46 -4.20 -9.03 3.12
N PRO A 47 -5.05 -10.01 2.73
CA PRO A 47 -4.56 -11.28 2.21
C PRO A 47 -3.83 -11.06 0.89
N THR A 48 -2.79 -11.87 0.64
CA THR A 48 -2.10 -11.79 -0.65
C THR A 48 -2.95 -12.39 -1.77
N VAL A 49 -2.65 -12.04 -3.03
CA VAL A 49 -3.34 -12.63 -4.19
C VAL A 49 -3.17 -14.14 -4.17
N PHE A 50 -1.99 -14.64 -3.82
CA PHE A 50 -1.75 -16.08 -3.65
C PHE A 50 -2.65 -16.70 -2.58
N GLU A 51 -2.81 -16.07 -1.41
CA GLU A 51 -3.68 -16.57 -0.35
C GLU A 51 -5.14 -16.63 -0.79
N VAL A 52 -5.60 -15.64 -1.56
CA VAL A 52 -6.95 -15.62 -2.14
C VAL A 52 -7.12 -16.75 -3.16
N VAL A 53 -6.19 -16.88 -4.11
CA VAL A 53 -6.23 -17.88 -5.20
C VAL A 53 -6.15 -19.32 -4.66
N THR A 54 -5.37 -19.54 -3.60
CA THR A 54 -5.20 -20.87 -2.99
C THR A 54 -6.23 -21.18 -1.90
N GLY A 55 -7.09 -20.22 -1.54
CA GLY A 55 -8.04 -20.37 -0.44
C GLY A 55 -7.38 -20.42 0.95
N ALA A 56 -6.13 -19.97 1.07
CA ALA A 56 -5.36 -19.94 2.31
C ALA A 56 -5.59 -18.66 3.16
N VAL A 57 -6.65 -17.90 2.87
CA VAL A 57 -6.97 -16.62 3.54
C VAL A 57 -7.13 -16.83 5.05
N LYS A 58 -6.27 -16.17 5.83
CA LYS A 58 -6.37 -16.14 7.29
C LYS A 58 -7.28 -14.99 7.72
N ASN A 59 -8.48 -15.31 8.20
CA ASN A 59 -9.41 -14.29 8.74
C ASN A 59 -8.83 -13.66 10.03
N PRO A 60 -8.66 -12.32 10.13
CA PRO A 60 -8.14 -11.67 11.34
C PRO A 60 -9.15 -11.51 12.50
N LYS A 61 -10.30 -12.20 12.49
CA LYS A 61 -11.35 -12.05 13.51
C LYS A 61 -11.71 -13.38 14.16
N ASN A 62 -10.93 -13.77 15.17
CA ASN A 62 -11.36 -14.51 16.37
C ASN A 62 -10.14 -14.76 17.28
N GLN A 63 -9.81 -13.80 18.15
CA GLN A 63 -9.03 -14.10 19.35
C GLN A 63 -9.53 -13.23 20.50
N VAL A 64 -10.59 -13.69 21.14
CA VAL A 64 -10.79 -13.50 22.58
C VAL A 64 -11.14 -14.86 23.17
N GLU A 65 -10.12 -15.69 23.37
CA GLU A 65 -10.22 -16.82 24.29
C GLU A 65 -9.15 -16.68 25.36
N TYR A 66 -9.61 -16.36 26.57
CA TYR A 66 -8.89 -16.52 27.82
C TYR A 66 -8.49 -17.99 28.01
N ARG A 67 -7.19 -18.31 28.05
CA ARG A 67 -6.70 -19.50 28.77
C ARG A 67 -5.37 -19.24 29.48
N ASN A 68 -5.46 -19.29 30.81
CA ASN A 68 -4.35 -19.30 31.75
C ASN A 68 -3.71 -20.69 31.85
N ASN A 69 -2.39 -20.67 32.11
CA ASN A 69 -1.53 -21.64 32.80
C ASN A 69 -1.30 -23.06 32.23
N GLY A 70 -0.02 -23.46 32.19
CA GLY A 70 0.36 -24.88 32.17
C GLY A 70 1.77 -25.19 31.68
N SER A 71 2.76 -25.03 32.55
CA SER A 71 4.17 -25.42 32.42
C SER A 71 4.44 -26.85 31.88
N LYS A 72 5.44 -27.06 31.00
CA LYS A 72 6.75 -27.74 31.28
C LYS A 72 7.53 -28.23 30.02
N SER A 73 8.84 -27.96 30.08
CA SER A 73 10.03 -28.76 29.65
C SER A 73 10.43 -28.99 28.17
N LYS A 74 11.53 -28.30 27.79
CA LYS A 74 12.87 -28.76 27.34
C LYS A 74 13.04 -29.94 26.34
N SER A 75 13.68 -29.65 25.20
CA SER A 75 14.97 -30.24 24.71
C SER A 75 15.46 -29.37 23.51
N SER A 76 16.59 -28.67 23.57
CA SER A 76 17.99 -29.05 23.31
C SER A 76 18.24 -29.85 22.03
N GLY A 77 18.80 -29.17 21.02
CA GLY A 77 19.37 -29.76 19.80
C GLY A 77 20.19 -28.71 19.05
N LYS A 78 21.51 -28.85 19.10
CA LYS A 78 22.54 -27.91 18.60
C LYS A 78 23.29 -28.61 17.47
N THR A 79 23.39 -28.03 16.29
CA THR A 79 24.41 -28.42 15.29
C THR A 79 24.77 -27.25 14.38
N GLN A 80 26.08 -26.98 14.32
CA GLN A 80 26.77 -26.02 13.47
C GLN A 80 27.34 -26.72 12.24
N SER A 81 27.39 -26.03 11.10
CA SER A 81 28.43 -26.14 10.05
C SER A 81 28.22 -24.98 9.05
N ARG A 82 29.06 -23.94 8.99
CA ARG A 82 30.42 -23.81 8.41
C ARG A 82 30.45 -23.60 6.88
N VAL A 83 30.80 -22.35 6.49
CA VAL A 83 31.68 -21.82 5.39
C VAL A 83 31.47 -22.36 3.96
N SER A 84 31.59 -21.64 2.83
CA SER A 84 32.51 -20.60 2.31
C SER A 84 31.94 -20.08 0.96
N SER A 85 31.94 -18.77 0.69
CA SER A 85 32.90 -18.00 -0.14
C SER A 85 32.55 -17.82 -1.63
N GLU A 86 32.36 -16.54 -1.98
CA GLU A 86 32.90 -15.79 -3.14
C GLU A 86 32.69 -16.28 -4.58
N SER A 87 32.11 -15.41 -5.43
CA SER A 87 32.83 -14.73 -6.52
C SER A 87 31.93 -13.83 -7.39
N LEU A 88 32.38 -12.60 -7.63
CA LEU A 88 31.96 -11.69 -8.71
C LEU A 88 32.51 -12.17 -10.07
N PRO A 89 31.94 -11.72 -11.20
CA PRO A 89 32.70 -10.73 -11.99
C PRO A 89 31.85 -9.58 -12.58
N LYS A 90 32.57 -8.48 -12.86
CA LYS A 90 32.17 -7.25 -13.58
C LYS A 90 32.00 -7.50 -15.09
N GLY A 91 31.19 -6.68 -15.78
CA GLY A 91 31.40 -6.44 -17.22
C GLY A 91 30.24 -5.90 -18.09
N VAL A 92 30.00 -4.58 -18.02
CA VAL A 92 29.55 -3.62 -19.05
C VAL A 92 29.09 -4.11 -20.45
N LYS A 93 27.89 -3.69 -20.93
CA LYS A 93 27.65 -2.74 -22.07
C LYS A 93 26.19 -2.75 -22.60
N THR A 94 25.79 -1.54 -22.96
CA THR A 94 24.54 -1.00 -23.54
C THR A 94 24.08 -1.59 -24.87
N THR A 95 22.76 -1.63 -25.13
CA THR A 95 22.08 -1.21 -26.39
C THR A 95 20.54 -1.23 -26.23
N PRO A 96 19.76 -0.48 -27.04
CA PRO A 96 18.38 -0.03 -26.75
C PRO A 96 17.27 -0.97 -27.29
N PRO A 97 16.01 -0.83 -26.83
CA PRO A 97 14.88 -1.62 -27.35
C PRO A 97 14.39 -1.10 -28.72
N PRO A 98 13.93 -2.00 -29.61
CA PRO A 98 13.38 -1.61 -30.91
C PRO A 98 11.95 -1.08 -30.78
N LYS A 99 11.64 -0.09 -31.62
CA LYS A 99 10.28 0.37 -31.93
C LYS A 99 9.61 -0.67 -32.83
N TYR A 100 8.38 -1.03 -32.52
CA TYR A 100 7.43 -1.61 -33.46
C TYR A 100 6.09 -0.91 -33.25
N ASP A 101 5.67 -0.21 -34.29
CA ASP A 101 4.31 0.27 -34.50
C ASP A 101 3.51 -0.92 -35.06
N ASP A 102 2.35 -1.24 -34.48
CA ASP A 102 1.21 -1.82 -35.21
C ASP A 102 -0.10 -1.63 -34.41
N GLU A 103 -1.15 -1.43 -35.19
CA GLU A 103 -2.46 -0.87 -34.88
C GLU A 103 -3.48 -1.97 -34.52
N SER A 104 -4.59 -1.55 -33.88
CA SER A 104 -5.90 -2.24 -33.82
C SER A 104 -6.18 -3.14 -32.60
N GLY A 105 -7.23 -2.77 -31.86
CA GLY A 105 -7.83 -3.58 -30.80
C GLY A 105 -8.69 -2.73 -29.87
N GLU A 106 -9.91 -2.42 -30.30
CA GLU A 106 -10.98 -1.83 -29.47
C GLU A 106 -11.39 -2.81 -28.37
N GLU A 107 -11.22 -2.45 -27.09
CA GLU A 107 -11.99 -3.01 -25.98
C GLU A 107 -12.31 -1.87 -25.01
N GLU A 108 -13.60 -1.62 -24.81
CA GLU A 108 -14.14 -0.53 -24.00
C GLU A 108 -13.66 -0.62 -22.54
N GLU A 109 -13.16 0.50 -22.03
CA GLU A 109 -12.76 0.67 -20.63
C GLU A 109 -13.98 0.48 -19.73
N ASP A 110 -14.03 -0.65 -19.02
CA ASP A 110 -14.85 -0.81 -17.83
C ASP A 110 -14.30 0.12 -16.75
N ASP A 111 -14.89 1.32 -16.71
CA ASP A 111 -14.69 2.38 -15.75
C ASP A 111 -15.02 1.89 -14.33
N GLU A 112 -14.12 1.09 -13.73
CA GLU A 112 -14.09 0.84 -12.29
C GLU A 112 -13.56 2.11 -11.61
N GLN A 113 -14.38 3.16 -11.68
CA GLN A 113 -14.12 4.50 -11.18
C GLN A 113 -13.92 4.44 -9.67
N GLY A 114 -12.65 4.30 -9.28
CA GLY A 114 -12.13 4.62 -7.97
C GLY A 114 -12.33 6.11 -7.68
N GLY A 115 -13.57 6.50 -7.41
CA GLY A 115 -13.95 7.88 -7.13
C GLY A 115 -13.19 8.41 -5.91
N THR A 116 -12.67 9.62 -6.01
CA THR A 116 -12.02 10.29 -4.87
C THR A 116 -13.06 10.50 -3.76
N LEU A 117 -12.87 9.83 -2.62
CA LEU A 117 -13.78 9.92 -1.47
C LEU A 117 -13.42 11.08 -0.54
N CYS A 118 -14.43 11.78 -0.04
CA CYS A 118 -14.24 12.85 0.93
C CYS A 118 -13.77 12.27 2.28
N GLY A 119 -12.65 12.79 2.80
CA GLY A 119 -12.05 12.31 4.03
C GLY A 119 -12.82 12.60 5.33
N ALA A 120 -13.93 13.33 5.24
CA ALA A 120 -14.79 13.69 6.37
C ALA A 120 -16.18 13.02 6.31
N CYS A 121 -16.87 13.03 5.16
CA CYS A 121 -18.20 12.42 5.03
C CYS A 121 -18.21 11.07 4.31
N GLY A 122 -17.16 10.72 3.57
CA GLY A 122 -17.08 9.44 2.85
C GLY A 122 -17.77 9.41 1.49
N ASP A 123 -18.45 10.48 1.09
CA ASP A 123 -19.13 10.56 -0.20
C ASP A 123 -18.16 10.79 -1.38
N ASN A 124 -18.61 10.40 -2.57
CA ASN A 124 -17.85 10.48 -3.82
C ASN A 124 -17.77 11.91 -4.38
N TYR A 125 -16.80 12.11 -5.28
CA TYR A 125 -16.67 13.32 -6.09
C TYR A 125 -17.94 13.63 -6.90
N ALA A 126 -18.50 14.83 -6.69
CA ALA A 126 -19.51 15.44 -7.53
C ALA A 126 -18.91 16.67 -8.24
N ALA A 127 -19.19 16.83 -9.54
CA ALA A 127 -18.54 17.83 -10.40
C ALA A 127 -18.70 19.29 -9.95
N ASP A 128 -19.78 19.61 -9.22
CA ASP A 128 -20.13 20.98 -8.81
C ASP A 128 -19.71 21.33 -7.37
N GLU A 129 -18.98 20.46 -6.68
CA GLU A 129 -18.56 20.71 -5.31
C GLU A 129 -17.13 21.24 -5.21
N PHE A 130 -16.89 22.15 -4.27
CA PHE A 130 -15.55 22.65 -3.97
C PHE A 130 -14.79 21.66 -3.08
N TRP A 131 -13.57 21.30 -3.49
CA TRP A 131 -12.69 20.37 -2.76
C TRP A 131 -11.34 20.99 -2.39
N ILE A 132 -10.76 20.50 -1.29
CA ILE A 132 -9.44 20.92 -0.80
C ILE A 132 -8.63 19.72 -0.30
N CYS A 133 -7.35 19.64 -0.64
CA CYS A 133 -6.42 18.60 -0.21
C CYS A 133 -5.60 19.04 1.01
N CYS A 134 -5.48 18.16 2.01
CA CYS A 134 -4.69 18.42 3.23
C CYS A 134 -3.19 18.11 3.02
N ASP A 135 -2.30 19.07 3.29
CA ASP A 135 -0.84 18.91 3.11
C ASP A 135 -0.18 17.91 4.08
N ILE A 136 -0.92 17.43 5.09
CA ILE A 136 -0.38 16.53 6.12
C ILE A 136 -0.76 15.07 5.87
N CYS A 137 -1.96 14.83 5.35
CA CYS A 137 -2.45 13.47 5.14
C CYS A 137 -2.89 13.18 3.71
N GLU A 138 -2.76 14.17 2.82
CA GLU A 138 -3.02 14.08 1.38
C GLU A 138 -4.44 13.60 1.02
N ARG A 139 -5.36 13.66 1.99
CA ARG A 139 -6.77 13.35 1.78
C ARG A 139 -7.51 14.57 1.25
N TRP A 140 -8.46 14.30 0.38
CA TRP A 140 -9.38 15.26 -0.22
C TRP A 140 -10.63 15.45 0.63
N PHE A 141 -11.14 16.68 0.68
CA PHE A 141 -12.32 17.02 1.47
C PHE A 141 -13.22 18.00 0.71
N HIS A 142 -14.54 17.85 0.81
CA HIS A 142 -15.44 18.94 0.47
C HIS A 142 -15.15 20.13 1.37
N GLY A 143 -15.09 21.35 0.81
CA GLY A 143 -14.90 22.56 1.59
C GLY A 143 -15.96 22.75 2.68
N LYS A 144 -17.22 22.37 2.39
CA LYS A 144 -18.31 22.36 3.39
C LYS A 144 -18.02 21.44 4.58
N CYS A 145 -17.46 20.25 4.35
CA CYS A 145 -17.16 19.27 5.39
C CYS A 145 -16.03 19.72 6.32
N VAL A 146 -15.18 20.65 5.88
CA VAL A 146 -14.05 21.18 6.65
C VAL A 146 -14.15 22.69 6.92
N LYS A 147 -15.31 23.30 6.63
CA LYS A 147 -15.61 24.73 6.83
C LYS A 147 -14.60 25.66 6.15
N ILE A 148 -14.23 25.34 4.91
CA ILE A 148 -13.40 26.17 4.03
C ILE A 148 -14.22 26.54 2.80
N THR A 149 -14.28 27.83 2.50
CA THR A 149 -14.89 28.36 1.27
C THR A 149 -13.83 28.52 0.18
N PRO A 150 -14.21 28.52 -1.11
CA PRO A 150 -13.28 28.78 -2.21
C PRO A 150 -12.45 30.06 -2.01
N ALA A 151 -13.09 31.18 -1.67
CA ALA A 151 -12.41 32.46 -1.41
C ALA A 151 -11.40 32.38 -0.25
N LYS A 152 -11.67 31.55 0.77
CA LYS A 152 -10.72 31.32 1.86
C LYS A 152 -9.54 30.47 1.40
N ALA A 153 -9.77 29.50 0.51
CA ALA A 153 -8.73 28.61 -0.01
C ALA A 153 -7.70 29.34 -0.87
N GLU A 154 -8.11 30.37 -1.63
CA GLU A 154 -7.19 31.22 -2.42
C GLU A 154 -6.05 31.83 -1.59
N HIS A 155 -6.29 32.05 -0.30
CA HIS A 155 -5.35 32.68 0.62
C HIS A 155 -4.61 31.69 1.53
N ILE A 156 -4.89 30.38 1.40
CA ILE A 156 -4.25 29.35 2.21
C ILE A 156 -3.02 28.80 1.46
N LYS A 157 -1.83 29.09 1.98
CA LYS A 157 -0.57 28.52 1.46
C LYS A 157 -0.38 27.04 1.82
N GLN A 158 -0.82 26.67 3.03
CA GLN A 158 -0.78 25.30 3.53
C GLN A 158 -2.07 25.02 4.31
N TYR A 159 -2.84 24.05 3.84
CA TYR A 159 -4.08 23.61 4.44
C TYR A 159 -3.87 22.35 5.31
N LYS A 160 -4.35 22.43 6.55
CA LYS A 160 -4.32 21.33 7.50
C LYS A 160 -5.74 20.96 7.93
N CYS A 161 -6.15 19.72 7.63
CA CYS A 161 -7.49 19.25 7.99
C CYS A 161 -7.70 19.17 9.52
N PRO A 162 -8.95 19.21 10.01
CA PRO A 162 -9.26 19.18 11.44
C PRO A 162 -8.61 18.01 12.19
N THR A 163 -8.56 16.84 11.56
CA THR A 163 -7.93 15.63 12.11
C THR A 163 -6.43 15.81 12.31
N CYS A 164 -5.73 16.41 11.34
CA CYS A 164 -4.29 16.65 11.45
C CYS A 164 -3.99 17.81 12.42
N THR A 165 -4.85 18.81 12.49
CA THR A 165 -4.74 19.93 13.44
C THR A 165 -4.75 19.43 14.87
N THR A 166 -5.71 18.57 15.22
CA THR A 166 -5.88 18.02 16.58
C THR A 166 -4.77 17.02 16.96
N LYS A 167 -4.27 16.20 16.01
CA LYS A 167 -3.25 15.18 16.28
C LYS A 167 -1.90 15.72 16.77
N ARG A 168 -1.49 16.94 16.35
CA ARG A 168 -0.23 17.55 16.85
C ARG A 168 -0.35 18.09 18.28
N ALA A 169 -1.55 18.41 18.77
CA ALA A 169 -1.74 18.94 20.11
C ALA A 169 -1.59 17.87 21.22
N ARG A 170 -1.78 16.58 20.88
CA ARG A 170 -1.67 15.47 21.85
C ARG A 170 -0.24 14.94 22.07
N LEU A 171 0.75 15.43 21.33
CA LEU A 171 2.15 15.01 21.43
C LEU A 171 3.04 16.03 22.17
N GLN A 172 2.43 17.02 22.84
CA GLN A 172 3.13 18.09 23.57
C GLN A 172 2.86 18.05 25.09
N ILE A 173 2.58 16.87 25.66
CA ILE A 173 2.41 16.65 27.10
C ILE A 173 3.36 15.54 27.54
#